data_AF-A0A9E0P5A8-F1
#
_entry.id   AF-A0A9E0P5A8-F1
#
_cell.length_a   1.000
_cell.length_b   1.000
_cell.length_c   1.000
_cell.angle_alpha   90.00
_cell.angle_beta   90.00
_cell.angle_gamma   90.00
#
_symmetry.space_group_name_H-M   'P 1'
#
loop_
_entity.id
_entity.type
_entity.pdbx_description
1 polymer ?
#
loop_
_entity_poly.entity_id
_entity_poly.type
_entity_poly.pdbx_seq_one_letter_code
_entity_poly.pdbx_strand_id
1 'polypeptide(L)'
;MNKNKLSANQLFWILNIAWMLLNLLQASVTELANDEAYYVVFAKHLDWGYYDHPPMIALFIYLGQWLSGELGVRLLTVLSQPIYIWLLWKLIAPATVEKKDVWLFFIIALAMPILHIYGFVAVPDAPLMLFSALFLYFFVQYLQHTSWYYIPFMALAIAAIGYSKYTGVLVVLFACAAYPKVFLRKGIYITATLSLLLMLPHLYWQYQHEWVSFQYHLVGRNQDFNAFYIAEYVGNFIAVFNPFILPLVVWIGFKNRHQDELTLLILKRIALFFFLFFFASCIRGHVQPQWFIFVTFSVIALVWQWARNHEKRYRYIRTVSIISIVILIGFRIVAATNPFGMKAEVFNNKTSYTQIANATGNLPVIFMGKYTMAAKYSYYTGLDAHASPNIHFRTSQYQLWDFDSNLLEKPVAIHVGGDYPNATHIQTANGQFSFVIDSCYMPIRKVQIQWLNPYNTIASKREEKNMTLSIHNPYPYDIVIDNEKIQLHYIIRKPWSWVEYFPVDVENPLILTAFSTTNIQQKISIESEKAKPNETYETGFLLTKPPYIVWYNSPIYNIQIVP
;
A
#
# COMPACT_ATOMS: atom_id res chain seq x y z
N MET A 1 -23.06 -46.37 26.18
CA MET A 1 -21.86 -45.77 25.57
C MET A 1 -22.26 -44.49 24.83
N ASN A 2 -22.24 -43.34 25.52
CA ASN A 2 -22.54 -42.04 24.89
C ASN A 2 -21.32 -41.61 24.09
N LYS A 3 -21.39 -41.75 22.76
CA LYS A 3 -20.33 -41.31 21.83
C LYS A 3 -19.99 -39.84 22.12
N ASN A 4 -18.69 -39.56 22.33
CA ASN A 4 -18.08 -38.23 22.41
C ASN A 4 -18.63 -37.29 21.32
N LYS A 5 -19.74 -36.61 21.58
CA LYS A 5 -20.27 -35.58 20.68
C LYS A 5 -19.52 -34.30 20.98
N LEU A 6 -18.70 -33.88 20.01
CA LEU A 6 -17.98 -32.60 20.02
C LEU A 6 -18.87 -31.44 20.51
N SER A 7 -18.38 -30.48 21.29
CA SER A 7 -19.17 -29.28 21.67
C SER A 7 -19.17 -28.21 20.57
N ALA A 8 -20.05 -27.21 20.65
CA ALA A 8 -20.04 -26.07 19.71
C ALA A 8 -18.72 -25.28 19.80
N ASN A 9 -18.21 -25.07 21.01
CA ASN A 9 -16.92 -24.40 21.24
C ASN A 9 -15.74 -25.20 20.67
N GLN A 10 -15.74 -26.53 20.84
CA GLN A 10 -14.73 -27.39 20.22
C GLN A 10 -14.81 -27.31 18.69
N LEU A 11 -16.01 -27.29 18.12
CA LEU A 11 -16.20 -27.17 16.67
C LEU A 11 -15.65 -25.84 16.15
N PHE A 12 -15.93 -24.75 16.87
CA PHE A 12 -15.44 -23.42 16.51
C PHE A 12 -13.91 -23.42 16.38
N TRP A 13 -13.21 -23.90 17.41
CA TRP A 13 -11.75 -23.92 17.40
C TRP A 13 -11.17 -24.85 16.34
N ILE A 14 -11.79 -26.02 16.11
CA ILE A 14 -11.35 -26.93 15.03
C ILE A 14 -11.44 -26.25 13.67
N LEU A 15 -12.56 -25.59 13.34
CA LEU A 15 -12.73 -24.92 12.06
C LEU A 15 -11.80 -23.70 11.93
N ASN A 16 -11.62 -22.94 13.01
CA ASN A 16 -10.73 -21.78 13.02
C ASN A 16 -9.26 -22.19 12.81
N ILE A 17 -8.80 -23.20 13.55
CA ILE A 17 -7.43 -23.73 13.42
C ILE A 17 -7.25 -24.37 12.05
N ALA A 18 -8.23 -25.12 11.53
CA ALA A 18 -8.15 -25.70 10.20
C ALA A 18 -7.97 -24.62 9.12
N TRP A 19 -8.70 -23.50 9.20
CA TRP A 19 -8.53 -22.39 8.27
C TRP A 19 -7.16 -21.71 8.42
N MET A 20 -6.68 -21.50 9.65
CA MET A 20 -5.33 -21.00 9.89
C MET A 20 -4.27 -21.92 9.27
N LEU A 21 -4.38 -23.24 9.42
CA LEU A 21 -3.46 -24.21 8.81
C LEU A 21 -3.50 -24.14 7.28
N LEU A 22 -4.67 -23.97 6.67
CA LEU A 22 -4.79 -23.75 5.23
C LEU A 22 -4.09 -22.46 4.78
N ASN A 23 -4.16 -21.39 5.58
CA ASN A 23 -3.44 -20.14 5.30
C ASN A 23 -1.93 -20.28 5.48
N LEU A 24 -1.46 -21.03 6.49
CA LEU A 24 -0.04 -21.34 6.66
C LEU A 24 0.50 -22.13 5.46
N LEU A 25 -0.26 -23.12 4.98
CA LEU A 25 0.08 -23.86 3.76
C LEU A 25 0.12 -22.95 2.54
N GLN A 26 -0.89 -22.09 2.35
CA GLN A 26 -0.88 -21.14 1.23
C GLN A 26 0.31 -20.17 1.31
N ALA A 27 0.62 -19.67 2.50
CA ALA A 27 1.70 -18.73 2.73
C ALA A 27 3.08 -19.32 2.40
N SER A 28 3.26 -20.63 2.56
CA SER A 28 4.53 -21.31 2.29
C SER A 28 4.74 -21.74 0.84
N VAL A 29 3.66 -21.85 0.05
CA VAL A 29 3.72 -22.33 -1.35
C VAL A 29 3.47 -21.23 -2.39
N THR A 30 3.25 -19.99 -1.96
CA THR A 30 3.08 -18.85 -2.86
C THR A 30 4.25 -17.90 -2.71
N GLU A 31 4.77 -17.39 -3.82
CA GLU A 31 5.81 -16.36 -3.81
C GLU A 31 5.23 -14.99 -3.39
N LEU A 32 6.09 -14.07 -2.96
CA LEU A 32 5.72 -12.71 -2.56
C LEU A 32 5.10 -11.89 -3.70
N ALA A 33 3.99 -11.22 -3.39
CA ALA A 33 3.45 -10.13 -4.21
C ALA A 33 4.37 -8.90 -4.18
N ASN A 34 4.08 -7.92 -5.05
CA ASN A 34 4.90 -6.71 -5.17
C ASN A 34 4.97 -5.90 -3.86
N ASP A 35 3.83 -5.70 -3.21
CA ASP A 35 3.74 -4.92 -1.97
C ASP A 35 4.42 -5.64 -0.80
N GLU A 36 4.29 -6.97 -0.71
CA GLU A 36 4.92 -7.76 0.37
C GLU A 36 6.44 -7.64 0.33
N ALA A 37 7.04 -7.78 -0.86
CA ALA A 37 8.48 -7.63 -1.02
C ALA A 37 8.93 -6.22 -0.61
N TYR A 38 8.15 -5.19 -0.95
CA TYR A 38 8.44 -3.81 -0.56
C TYR A 38 8.36 -3.60 0.96
N TYR A 39 7.36 -4.18 1.63
CA TYR A 39 7.25 -4.15 3.08
C TYR A 39 8.31 -5.00 3.80
N VAL A 40 8.91 -5.99 3.14
CA VAL A 40 10.12 -6.65 3.66
C VAL A 40 11.29 -5.68 3.74
N VAL A 41 11.41 -4.73 2.79
CA VAL A 41 12.45 -3.68 2.88
C VAL A 41 12.21 -2.80 4.10
N PHE A 42 10.94 -2.50 4.43
CA PHE A 42 10.59 -1.77 5.64
C PHE A 42 10.97 -2.56 6.90
N ALA A 43 10.69 -3.87 6.92
CA ALA A 43 11.04 -4.73 8.04
C ALA A 43 12.57 -4.84 8.28
N LYS A 44 13.39 -4.69 7.23
CA LYS A 44 14.86 -4.61 7.36
C LYS A 44 15.33 -3.31 8.00
N HIS A 45 14.54 -2.24 7.90
CA HIS A 45 14.86 -0.90 8.38
C HIS A 45 13.71 -0.33 9.20
N LEU A 46 13.42 -0.98 10.34
CA LEU A 46 12.31 -0.59 11.20
C LEU A 46 12.42 0.87 11.64
N ASP A 47 11.37 1.62 11.35
CA ASP A 47 11.20 3.00 11.77
C ASP A 47 9.75 3.25 12.20
N TRP A 48 9.48 4.42 12.77
CA TRP A 48 8.16 4.81 13.25
C TRP A 48 7.18 5.17 12.13
N GLY A 49 7.62 5.26 10.87
CA GLY A 49 6.78 5.47 9.70
C GLY A 49 7.55 5.26 8.40
N TYR A 50 6.82 5.22 7.29
CA TYR A 50 7.37 5.13 5.93
C TYR A 50 6.59 6.05 4.99
N TYR A 51 7.14 6.31 3.81
CA TYR A 51 6.65 7.23 2.79
C TYR A 51 5.16 7.06 2.53
N ASP A 52 4.68 5.84 2.31
CA ASP A 52 3.27 5.59 2.00
C ASP A 52 2.48 4.88 3.09
N HIS A 53 3.13 4.35 4.14
CA HIS A 53 2.45 3.56 5.18
C HIS A 53 2.99 3.77 6.60
N PRO A 54 2.11 3.62 7.61
CA PRO A 54 2.50 3.39 9.00
C PRO A 54 3.28 2.07 9.23
N PRO A 55 3.90 1.87 10.40
CA PRO A 55 4.95 0.86 10.58
C PRO A 55 4.49 -0.56 10.94
N MET A 56 3.21 -0.79 11.28
CA MET A 56 2.77 -2.05 11.88
C MET A 56 3.00 -3.26 10.99
N ILE A 57 2.83 -3.13 9.66
CA ILE A 57 3.09 -4.27 8.76
C ILE A 57 4.57 -4.65 8.72
N ALA A 58 5.47 -3.65 8.76
CA ALA A 58 6.91 -3.88 8.82
C ALA A 58 7.28 -4.60 10.12
N LEU A 59 6.68 -4.19 11.25
CA LEU A 59 6.85 -4.86 12.53
C LEU A 59 6.32 -6.30 12.49
N PHE A 60 5.17 -6.54 11.86
CA PHE A 60 4.60 -7.89 11.69
C PHE A 60 5.55 -8.82 10.92
N ILE A 61 6.11 -8.31 9.82
CA ILE A 61 7.07 -9.05 8.99
C ILE A 61 8.36 -9.30 9.79
N TYR A 62 8.94 -8.29 10.43
CA TYR A 62 10.15 -8.42 11.24
C TYR A 62 10.00 -9.48 12.34
N LEU A 63 8.89 -9.45 13.08
CA LEU A 63 8.59 -10.42 14.13
C LEU A 63 8.24 -11.81 13.58
N GLY A 64 7.88 -11.95 12.30
CA GLY A 64 7.60 -13.24 11.67
C GLY A 64 8.84 -13.91 11.07
N GLN A 65 9.88 -13.13 10.75
CA GLN A 65 11.09 -13.57 10.07
C GLN A 65 12.04 -14.45 10.92
N TRP A 66 11.67 -14.82 12.15
CA TRP A 66 12.33 -15.93 12.84
C TRP A 66 12.09 -17.27 12.13
N LEU A 67 11.03 -17.37 11.32
CA LEU A 67 10.89 -18.40 10.29
C LEU A 67 11.44 -17.88 8.96
N SER A 68 12.13 -18.74 8.21
CA SER A 68 12.69 -18.38 6.90
C SER A 68 11.62 -18.36 5.79
N GLY A 69 11.93 -17.67 4.70
CA GLY A 69 11.13 -17.67 3.48
C GLY A 69 9.83 -16.88 3.57
N GLU A 70 8.92 -17.15 2.65
CA GLU A 70 7.66 -16.42 2.46
C GLU A 70 6.71 -16.63 3.64
N LEU A 71 6.80 -17.80 4.29
CA LEU A 71 6.05 -18.10 5.49
C LEU A 71 6.41 -17.15 6.65
N GLY A 72 7.69 -16.85 6.84
CA GLY A 72 8.14 -15.92 7.87
C GLY A 72 7.59 -14.51 7.67
N VAL A 73 7.60 -14.03 6.43
CA VAL A 73 7.05 -12.72 6.06
C VAL A 73 5.56 -12.62 6.42
N ARG A 74 4.82 -13.73 6.28
CA ARG A 74 3.36 -13.77 6.42
C ARG A 74 2.87 -14.27 7.78
N LEU A 75 3.77 -14.74 8.65
CA LEU A 75 3.40 -15.48 9.86
C LEU A 75 2.40 -14.71 10.75
N LEU A 76 2.73 -13.48 11.15
CA LEU A 76 1.86 -12.72 12.05
C LEU A 76 0.55 -12.31 11.38
N THR A 77 0.55 -12.08 10.06
CA THR A 77 -0.68 -11.89 9.28
C THR A 77 -1.58 -13.11 9.36
N VAL A 78 -1.03 -14.31 9.14
CA VAL A 78 -1.81 -15.56 9.23
C VAL A 78 -2.35 -15.78 10.65
N LEU A 79 -1.55 -15.49 11.68
CA LEU A 79 -1.96 -15.61 13.09
C LEU A 79 -2.99 -14.56 13.52
N SER A 80 -3.06 -13.42 12.83
CA SER A 80 -4.03 -12.36 13.12
C SER A 80 -5.47 -12.75 12.79
N GLN A 81 -5.66 -13.53 11.72
CA GLN A 81 -6.98 -13.94 11.24
C GLN A 81 -7.80 -14.73 12.25
N PRO A 82 -7.30 -15.84 12.83
CA PRO A 82 -8.08 -16.61 13.79
C PRO A 82 -8.49 -15.79 15.02
N ILE A 83 -7.69 -14.79 15.40
CA ILE A 83 -7.97 -13.89 16.52
C ILE A 83 -9.14 -12.96 16.18
N TYR A 84 -9.12 -12.26 15.04
CA TYR A 84 -10.25 -11.38 14.70
C TYR A 84 -11.53 -12.15 14.38
N ILE A 85 -11.43 -13.37 13.84
CA ILE A 85 -12.59 -14.26 13.62
C ILE A 85 -13.19 -14.68 14.96
N TRP A 86 -12.35 -14.98 15.95
CA TRP A 86 -12.80 -15.27 17.31
C TRP A 86 -13.43 -14.06 18.01
N LEU A 87 -12.84 -12.88 17.88
CA LEU A 87 -13.42 -11.63 18.43
C LEU A 87 -14.77 -11.31 17.79
N LEU A 88 -14.91 -11.49 16.48
CA LEU A 88 -16.19 -11.32 15.80
C LEU A 88 -17.23 -12.32 16.31
N TRP A 89 -16.86 -13.60 16.45
CA TRP A 89 -17.74 -14.61 17.03
C TRP A 89 -18.19 -14.25 18.45
N LYS A 90 -17.26 -13.77 19.29
CA LYS A 90 -17.56 -13.29 20.65
C LYS A 90 -18.49 -12.08 20.68
N LEU A 91 -18.45 -11.24 19.64
CA LEU A 91 -19.32 -10.07 19.52
C LEU A 91 -20.77 -10.43 19.14
N ILE A 92 -20.96 -11.46 18.30
CA ILE A 92 -22.27 -11.73 17.67
C ILE A 92 -22.95 -13.00 18.18
N ALA A 93 -22.21 -13.96 18.73
CA ALA A 93 -22.79 -15.19 19.24
C ALA A 93 -23.53 -14.93 20.56
N PRO A 94 -24.75 -15.44 20.75
CA PRO A 94 -25.47 -15.30 22.02
C PRO A 94 -24.87 -16.20 23.11
N ALA A 95 -25.48 -16.18 24.28
CA ALA A 95 -25.13 -17.07 25.39
C ALA A 95 -25.27 -18.58 25.07
N THR A 96 -26.29 -18.96 24.29
CA THR A 96 -26.54 -20.36 23.91
C THR A 96 -26.33 -20.58 22.42
N VAL A 97 -25.39 -21.47 22.10
CA VAL A 97 -24.91 -21.68 20.73
C VAL A 97 -24.92 -23.16 20.39
N GLU A 98 -25.51 -23.48 19.24
CA GLU A 98 -25.54 -24.84 18.71
C GLU A 98 -24.42 -25.05 17.67
N LYS A 99 -24.12 -26.31 17.32
CA LYS A 99 -23.18 -26.60 16.24
C LYS A 99 -23.59 -25.99 14.91
N LYS A 100 -24.90 -25.93 14.65
CA LYS A 100 -25.47 -25.34 13.43
C LYS A 100 -25.10 -23.86 13.31
N ASP A 101 -25.10 -23.14 14.42
CA ASP A 101 -24.73 -21.73 14.48
C ASP A 101 -23.25 -21.52 14.13
N VAL A 102 -22.38 -22.39 14.63
CA VAL A 102 -20.93 -22.38 14.32
C VAL A 102 -20.70 -22.69 12.85
N TRP A 103 -21.35 -23.73 12.32
CA TRP A 103 -21.28 -24.06 10.90
C TRP A 103 -21.74 -22.90 10.02
N LEU A 104 -22.87 -22.29 10.35
CA LEU A 104 -23.40 -21.13 9.63
C LEU A 104 -22.39 -19.97 9.61
N PHE A 105 -21.74 -19.70 10.74
CA PHE A 105 -20.74 -18.64 10.83
C PHE A 105 -19.55 -18.91 9.91
N PHE A 106 -18.96 -20.10 9.97
CA PHE A 106 -17.80 -20.43 9.15
C PHE A 106 -18.12 -20.51 7.66
N ILE A 107 -19.28 -21.04 7.24
CA ILE A 107 -19.61 -21.06 5.81
C ILE A 107 -19.83 -19.65 5.25
N ILE A 108 -20.36 -18.71 6.04
CA ILE A 108 -20.48 -17.31 5.61
C ILE A 108 -19.10 -16.67 5.55
N ALA A 109 -18.28 -16.83 6.59
CA ALA A 109 -16.93 -16.25 6.64
C ALA A 109 -16.02 -16.79 5.53
N LEU A 110 -16.00 -18.11 5.31
CA LEU A 110 -15.26 -18.75 4.22
C LEU A 110 -15.82 -18.42 2.84
N ALA A 111 -17.06 -17.91 2.73
CA ALA A 111 -17.61 -17.45 1.47
C ALA A 111 -17.20 -16.00 1.13
N MET A 112 -16.45 -15.31 1.98
CA MET A 112 -15.96 -13.94 1.73
C MET A 112 -14.60 -13.97 1.00
N PRO A 113 -14.53 -13.59 -0.29
CA PRO A 113 -13.28 -13.61 -1.05
C PRO A 113 -12.13 -12.87 -0.37
N ILE A 114 -12.43 -11.71 0.23
CA ILE A 114 -11.44 -10.85 0.85
C ILE A 114 -10.75 -11.52 2.04
N LEU A 115 -11.42 -12.40 2.79
CA LEU A 115 -10.79 -13.14 3.90
C LEU A 115 -9.84 -14.24 3.44
N HIS A 116 -9.94 -14.71 2.19
CA HIS A 116 -8.98 -15.67 1.64
C HIS A 116 -7.69 -15.01 1.19
N ILE A 117 -7.77 -13.81 0.60
CA ILE A 117 -6.59 -13.06 0.14
C ILE A 117 -5.84 -12.48 1.35
N TYR A 118 -6.54 -11.68 2.17
CA TYR A 118 -5.95 -11.00 3.33
C TYR A 118 -5.77 -11.92 4.54
N GLY A 119 -6.07 -13.22 4.40
CA GLY A 119 -5.81 -14.24 5.41
C GLY A 119 -4.36 -14.73 5.44
N PHE A 120 -3.58 -14.47 4.39
CA PHE A 120 -2.17 -14.87 4.32
C PHE A 120 -1.22 -13.83 3.71
N VAL A 121 -1.71 -12.86 2.93
CA VAL A 121 -0.84 -11.83 2.31
C VAL A 121 -0.38 -10.81 3.36
N ALA A 122 0.92 -10.51 3.43
CA ALA A 122 1.53 -9.56 4.35
C ALA A 122 1.36 -8.10 3.90
N VAL A 123 0.18 -7.54 4.15
CA VAL A 123 -0.19 -6.15 3.81
C VAL A 123 -0.81 -5.42 5.02
N PRO A 124 -0.82 -4.07 5.04
CA PRO A 124 -1.35 -3.24 6.14
C PRO A 124 -2.77 -3.56 6.59
N ASP A 125 -3.59 -4.15 5.72
CA ASP A 125 -4.97 -4.51 6.00
C ASP A 125 -5.10 -5.62 7.06
N ALA A 126 -4.14 -6.54 7.16
CA ALA A 126 -4.18 -7.61 8.17
C ALA A 126 -4.06 -7.11 9.62
N PRO A 127 -3.03 -6.32 10.00
CA PRO A 127 -3.00 -5.73 11.33
C PRO A 127 -4.18 -4.77 11.55
N LEU A 128 -4.60 -4.02 10.52
CA LEU A 128 -5.79 -3.18 10.61
C LEU A 128 -7.02 -3.98 11.02
N MET A 129 -7.28 -5.13 10.40
CA MET A 129 -8.43 -5.99 10.74
C MET A 129 -8.37 -6.49 12.19
N LEU A 130 -7.18 -6.94 12.64
CA LEU A 130 -6.98 -7.40 14.00
C LEU A 130 -7.28 -6.31 15.03
N PHE A 131 -6.64 -5.15 14.91
CA PHE A 131 -6.79 -4.07 15.87
C PHE A 131 -8.16 -3.40 15.79
N SER A 132 -8.79 -3.40 14.61
CA SER A 132 -10.18 -2.97 14.46
C SER A 132 -11.16 -3.91 15.16
N ALA A 133 -10.95 -5.23 15.10
CA ALA A 133 -11.76 -6.20 15.84
C ALA A 133 -11.57 -6.07 17.35
N LEU A 134 -10.33 -5.87 17.82
CA LEU A 134 -10.04 -5.59 19.24
C LEU A 134 -10.72 -4.31 19.70
N PHE A 135 -10.58 -3.22 18.93
CA PHE A 135 -11.25 -1.96 19.22
C PHE A 135 -12.76 -2.14 19.32
N LEU A 136 -13.41 -2.76 18.32
CA LEU A 136 -14.85 -3.00 18.35
C LEU A 136 -15.27 -3.82 19.57
N TYR A 137 -14.53 -4.89 19.88
CA TYR A 137 -14.82 -5.74 21.02
C TYR A 137 -14.85 -4.91 22.30
N PHE A 138 -13.77 -4.19 22.61
CA PHE A 138 -13.71 -3.38 23.83
C PHE A 138 -14.65 -2.16 23.79
N PHE A 139 -14.91 -1.58 22.62
CA PHE A 139 -15.87 -0.51 22.46
C PHE A 139 -17.29 -0.97 22.84
N VAL A 140 -17.73 -2.12 22.34
CA VAL A 140 -19.05 -2.68 22.70
C VAL A 140 -19.11 -3.04 24.19
N GLN A 141 -18.07 -3.67 24.74
CA GLN A 141 -18.00 -3.98 26.18
C GLN A 141 -18.05 -2.72 27.04
N TYR A 142 -17.34 -1.66 26.64
CA TYR A 142 -17.41 -0.36 27.27
C TYR A 142 -18.81 0.25 27.20
N LEU A 143 -19.48 0.12 26.05
CA LEU A 143 -20.85 0.63 25.90
C LEU A 143 -21.85 -0.07 26.82
N GLN A 144 -21.72 -1.40 27.00
CA GLN A 144 -22.60 -2.22 27.82
C GLN A 144 -22.36 -2.07 29.33
N HIS A 145 -21.09 -2.04 29.75
CA HIS A 145 -20.75 -2.09 31.18
C HIS A 145 -20.25 -0.76 31.75
N THR A 146 -19.88 0.21 30.90
CA THR A 146 -19.38 1.54 31.30
C THR A 146 -18.26 1.48 32.36
N SER A 147 -17.27 0.61 32.15
CA SER A 147 -16.13 0.42 33.06
C SER A 147 -14.85 1.05 32.51
N TRP A 148 -14.06 1.66 33.41
CA TRP A 148 -12.75 2.22 33.09
C TRP A 148 -11.72 1.16 32.68
N TYR A 149 -11.95 -0.10 33.05
CA TYR A 149 -11.13 -1.24 32.66
C TYR A 149 -10.91 -1.33 31.14
N TYR A 150 -11.91 -0.95 30.33
CA TYR A 150 -11.85 -1.07 28.87
C TYR A 150 -11.07 0.06 28.17
N ILE A 151 -10.85 1.19 28.86
CA ILE A 151 -10.18 2.39 28.30
C ILE A 151 -8.77 2.10 27.78
N PRO A 152 -7.84 1.49 28.56
CA PRO A 152 -6.48 1.24 28.07
C PRO A 152 -6.45 0.31 26.85
N PHE A 153 -7.33 -0.69 26.80
CA PHE A 153 -7.40 -1.61 25.67
C PHE A 153 -7.96 -0.95 24.41
N MET A 154 -8.99 -0.10 24.56
CA MET A 154 -9.47 0.72 23.44
C MET A 154 -8.38 1.68 22.94
N ALA A 155 -7.64 2.32 23.85
CA ALA A 155 -6.60 3.27 23.47
C ALA A 155 -5.45 2.59 22.72
N LEU A 156 -5.00 1.43 23.20
CA LEU A 156 -4.00 0.61 22.53
C LEU A 156 -4.48 0.15 21.15
N ALA A 157 -5.72 -0.30 21.04
CA ALA A 157 -6.29 -0.74 19.77
C ALA A 157 -6.40 0.42 18.76
N ILE A 158 -6.83 1.61 19.19
CA ILE A 158 -6.90 2.81 18.32
C ILE A 158 -5.50 3.23 17.87
N ALA A 159 -4.52 3.27 18.77
CA ALA A 159 -3.14 3.57 18.40
C ALA A 159 -2.62 2.55 17.38
N ALA A 160 -2.84 1.25 17.63
CA ALA A 160 -2.43 0.18 16.73
C ALA A 160 -3.15 0.23 15.36
N ILE A 161 -4.41 0.67 15.30
CA ILE A 161 -5.11 0.99 14.04
C ILE A 161 -4.35 2.11 13.29
N GLY A 162 -4.00 3.20 13.98
CA GLY A 162 -3.21 4.31 13.42
C GLY A 162 -1.84 3.87 12.91
N TYR A 163 -1.17 2.97 13.64
CA TYR A 163 0.07 2.33 13.21
C TYR A 163 -0.09 1.31 12.08
N SER A 164 -1.31 0.90 11.74
CA SER A 164 -1.57 -0.07 10.67
C SER A 164 -1.85 0.63 9.34
N LYS A 165 -2.83 1.53 9.30
CA LYS A 165 -3.26 2.18 8.06
C LYS A 165 -4.05 3.44 8.36
N TYR A 166 -3.77 4.54 7.66
CA TYR A 166 -4.44 5.83 7.90
C TYR A 166 -5.96 5.77 7.72
N THR A 167 -6.45 4.99 6.75
CA THR A 167 -7.90 4.79 6.55
C THR A 167 -8.58 4.12 7.75
N GLY A 168 -7.82 3.48 8.65
CA GLY A 168 -8.32 2.87 9.87
C GLY A 168 -8.96 3.85 10.85
N VAL A 169 -8.62 5.14 10.78
CA VAL A 169 -9.29 6.19 11.59
C VAL A 169 -10.81 6.18 11.36
N LEU A 170 -11.26 5.83 10.15
CA LEU A 170 -12.67 5.75 9.80
C LEU A 170 -13.41 4.68 10.62
N VAL A 171 -12.75 3.58 11.00
CA VAL A 171 -13.36 2.55 11.86
C VAL A 171 -13.76 3.16 13.21
N VAL A 172 -12.88 3.95 13.80
CA VAL A 172 -13.09 4.60 15.10
C VAL A 172 -14.17 5.67 15.00
N LEU A 173 -14.05 6.56 14.00
CA LEU A 173 -15.02 7.63 13.77
C LEU A 173 -16.42 7.08 13.48
N PHE A 174 -16.53 6.06 12.62
CA PHE A 174 -17.81 5.45 12.28
C PHE A 174 -18.40 4.62 13.42
N ALA A 175 -17.60 4.00 14.28
CA ALA A 175 -18.10 3.34 15.49
C ALA A 175 -18.69 4.37 16.48
N CYS A 176 -18.00 5.49 16.70
CA CYS A 176 -18.51 6.59 17.52
C CYS A 176 -19.77 7.23 16.91
N ALA A 177 -19.78 7.47 15.59
CA ALA A 177 -20.95 7.97 14.88
C ALA A 177 -22.12 6.97 14.88
N ALA A 178 -21.83 5.67 14.92
CA ALA A 178 -22.85 4.62 14.99
C ALA A 178 -23.58 4.64 16.35
N TYR A 179 -22.91 5.11 17.40
CA TYR A 179 -23.49 5.33 18.73
C TYR A 179 -23.12 6.71 19.31
N PRO A 180 -23.72 7.82 18.83
CA PRO A 180 -23.30 9.18 19.20
C PRO A 180 -23.39 9.49 20.70
N LYS A 181 -24.25 8.77 21.45
CA LYS A 181 -24.33 8.90 22.91
C LYS A 181 -23.00 8.58 23.62
N VAL A 182 -22.03 7.95 22.94
CA VAL A 182 -20.69 7.70 23.50
C VAL A 182 -19.96 8.99 23.86
N PHE A 183 -20.21 10.10 23.14
CA PHE A 183 -19.58 11.39 23.41
C PHE A 183 -20.00 12.00 24.76
N LEU A 184 -21.09 11.51 25.37
CA LEU A 184 -21.48 11.92 26.72
C LEU A 184 -20.62 11.24 27.81
N ARG A 185 -19.76 10.28 27.45
CA ARG A 185 -18.99 9.47 28.40
C ARG A 185 -17.55 9.97 28.47
N LYS A 186 -17.10 10.39 29.66
CA LYS A 186 -15.73 10.89 29.89
C LYS A 186 -14.62 9.95 29.41
N GLY A 187 -14.86 8.64 29.49
CA GLY A 187 -13.87 7.63 29.09
C GLY A 187 -13.47 7.67 27.62
N ILE A 188 -14.32 8.17 26.71
CA ILE A 188 -13.95 8.27 25.29
C ILE A 188 -12.87 9.34 25.05
N TYR A 189 -12.90 10.44 25.79
CA TYR A 189 -11.89 11.50 25.70
C TYR A 189 -10.55 11.07 26.28
N ILE A 190 -10.59 10.30 27.37
CA ILE A 190 -9.39 9.69 27.96
C ILE A 190 -8.80 8.66 26.99
N THR A 191 -9.65 7.83 26.39
CA THR A 191 -9.24 6.88 25.35
C THR A 191 -8.55 7.61 24.19
N ALA A 192 -9.17 8.68 23.67
CA ALA A 192 -8.61 9.47 22.58
C ALA A 192 -7.25 10.08 22.96
N THR A 193 -7.14 10.68 24.15
CA THR A 193 -5.90 11.27 24.65
C THR A 193 -4.80 10.21 24.78
N LEU A 194 -5.08 9.07 25.41
CA LEU A 194 -4.12 7.97 25.55
C LEU A 194 -3.71 7.41 24.18
N SER A 195 -4.63 7.30 23.22
CA SER A 195 -4.31 6.85 21.86
C SER A 195 -3.34 7.80 21.18
N LEU A 196 -3.56 9.11 21.29
CA LEU A 196 -2.66 10.13 20.73
C LEU A 196 -1.28 10.09 21.40
N LEU A 197 -1.23 9.92 22.72
CA LEU A 197 0.03 9.76 23.46
C LEU A 197 0.81 8.53 22.96
N LEU A 198 0.14 7.40 22.75
CA LEU A 198 0.76 6.20 22.20
C LEU A 198 1.22 6.37 20.73
N MET A 199 0.61 7.29 19.98
CA MET A 199 0.98 7.61 18.59
C MET A 199 2.06 8.69 18.48
N LEU A 200 2.51 9.30 19.58
CA LEU A 200 3.53 10.36 19.55
C LEU A 200 4.80 10.00 18.78
N PRO A 201 5.38 8.77 18.91
CA PRO A 201 6.56 8.41 18.13
C PRO A 201 6.34 8.50 16.61
N HIS A 202 5.19 8.02 16.10
CA HIS A 202 4.83 8.15 14.69
C HIS A 202 4.61 9.60 14.28
N LEU A 203 3.91 10.38 15.10
CA LEU A 203 3.64 11.79 14.80
C LEU A 203 4.93 12.62 14.79
N TYR A 204 5.86 12.32 15.69
CA TYR A 204 7.18 12.94 15.70
C TYR A 204 7.99 12.56 14.47
N TRP A 205 7.97 11.29 14.06
CA TRP A 205 8.60 10.84 12.82
C TRP A 205 8.04 11.56 11.59
N GLN A 206 6.70 11.71 11.52
CA GLN A 206 6.04 12.47 10.45
C GLN A 206 6.49 13.92 10.42
N TYR A 207 6.59 14.57 11.59
CA TYR A 207 7.10 15.94 11.70
C TYR A 207 8.53 16.08 11.16
N GLN A 208 9.43 15.14 11.50
CA GLN A 208 10.81 15.14 11.00
C GLN A 208 10.91 14.92 9.49
N HIS A 209 9.90 14.31 8.88
CA HIS A 209 9.84 14.04 7.44
C HIS A 209 8.79 14.91 6.73
N GLU A 210 8.54 16.11 7.25
CA GLU A 210 7.66 17.12 6.63
C GLU A 210 6.24 16.62 6.31
N TRP A 211 5.73 15.67 7.09
CA TRP A 211 4.42 15.04 6.89
C TRP A 211 4.27 14.32 5.55
N VAL A 212 5.37 13.82 4.99
CA VAL A 212 5.44 13.24 3.64
C VAL A 212 4.33 12.21 3.36
N SER A 213 4.00 11.36 4.32
CA SER A 213 2.96 10.34 4.15
C SER A 213 1.56 10.95 4.08
N PHE A 214 1.28 11.98 4.88
CA PHE A 214 -0.01 12.67 4.83
C PHE A 214 -0.16 13.49 3.55
N GLN A 215 0.90 14.16 3.09
CA GLN A 215 0.89 14.87 1.81
C GLN A 215 0.58 13.90 0.65
N TYR A 216 1.21 12.72 0.65
CA TYR A 216 0.95 11.67 -0.32
C TYR A 216 -0.53 11.22 -0.34
N HIS A 217 -1.14 10.97 0.82
CA HIS A 217 -2.53 10.49 0.88
C HIS A 217 -3.61 11.57 0.69
N LEU A 218 -3.36 12.81 1.11
CA LEU A 218 -4.35 13.90 1.09
C LEU A 218 -4.34 14.73 -0.20
N VAL A 219 -3.16 14.93 -0.79
CA VAL A 219 -2.96 15.82 -1.95
C VAL A 219 -2.60 15.01 -3.19
N GLY A 220 -1.65 14.07 -3.06
CA GLY A 220 -1.04 13.37 -4.20
C GLY A 220 -1.93 12.35 -4.93
N ARG A 221 -3.13 12.04 -4.42
CA ARG A 221 -4.04 11.01 -5.00
C ARG A 221 -5.34 11.55 -5.57
N ASN A 222 -5.56 12.87 -5.57
CA ASN A 222 -6.75 13.45 -6.18
C ASN A 222 -6.65 13.33 -7.70
N GLN A 223 -7.72 12.85 -8.33
CA GLN A 223 -7.83 12.74 -9.78
C GLN A 223 -9.12 13.41 -10.24
N ASP A 224 -9.16 13.80 -11.51
CA ASP A 224 -10.38 14.32 -12.14
C ASP A 224 -11.49 13.27 -12.07
N PHE A 225 -12.72 13.75 -11.86
CA PHE A 225 -13.88 12.89 -11.75
C PHE A 225 -14.09 12.08 -13.04
N ASN A 226 -14.29 10.77 -12.89
CA ASN A 226 -14.72 9.88 -13.95
C ASN A 226 -15.93 9.07 -13.47
N ALA A 227 -17.03 9.11 -14.24
CA ALA A 227 -18.23 8.34 -13.93
C ALA A 227 -17.98 6.83 -13.82
N PHE A 228 -16.95 6.32 -14.50
CA PHE A 228 -16.52 4.93 -14.41
C PHE A 228 -16.12 4.53 -12.97
N TYR A 229 -15.58 5.44 -12.16
CA TYR A 229 -15.21 5.15 -10.77
C TYR A 229 -16.41 4.71 -9.92
N ILE A 230 -17.61 5.19 -10.23
CA ILE A 230 -18.84 4.79 -9.52
C ILE A 230 -19.19 3.34 -9.88
N ALA A 231 -19.17 3.00 -11.17
CA ALA A 231 -19.46 1.64 -11.65
C ALA A 231 -18.42 0.65 -11.11
N GLU A 232 -17.14 1.03 -11.15
CA GLU A 232 -16.03 0.27 -10.58
C GLU A 232 -16.19 0.07 -9.07
N TYR A 233 -16.54 1.12 -8.32
CA TYR A 233 -16.78 1.00 -6.88
C TYR A 233 -17.91 0.00 -6.55
N VAL A 234 -19.05 0.09 -7.25
CA VAL A 234 -20.16 -0.86 -7.04
C VAL A 234 -19.74 -2.28 -7.42
N GLY A 235 -19.04 -2.46 -8.54
CA GLY A 235 -18.51 -3.76 -8.97
C GLY A 235 -17.53 -4.35 -7.96
N ASN A 236 -16.59 -3.55 -7.46
CA ASN A 236 -15.61 -3.94 -6.45
C ASN A 236 -16.30 -4.32 -5.13
N PHE A 237 -17.32 -3.56 -4.70
CA PHE A 237 -18.06 -3.85 -3.48
C PHE A 237 -18.81 -5.18 -3.58
N ILE A 238 -19.44 -5.46 -4.74
CA ILE A 238 -20.11 -6.75 -5.04
C ILE A 238 -19.10 -7.91 -5.04
N ALA A 239 -17.95 -7.74 -5.69
CA ALA A 239 -16.93 -8.77 -5.79
C ALA A 239 -16.31 -9.11 -4.42
N VAL A 240 -16.01 -8.09 -3.61
CA VAL A 240 -15.38 -8.24 -2.30
C VAL A 240 -16.28 -8.94 -1.28
N PHE A 241 -17.58 -8.61 -1.26
CA PHE A 241 -18.54 -9.13 -0.27
C PHE A 241 -19.41 -10.27 -0.78
N ASN A 242 -18.96 -10.93 -1.85
CA ASN A 242 -19.64 -12.03 -2.52
C ASN A 242 -20.93 -11.58 -3.27
N PRO A 243 -20.99 -11.76 -4.60
CA PRO A 243 -22.10 -11.28 -5.42
C PRO A 243 -23.46 -11.88 -5.07
N PHE A 244 -23.47 -13.06 -4.46
CA PHE A 244 -24.70 -13.75 -4.07
C PHE A 244 -25.18 -13.36 -2.66
N ILE A 245 -24.29 -12.85 -1.80
CA ILE A 245 -24.60 -12.49 -0.41
C ILE A 245 -24.93 -11.00 -0.29
N LEU A 246 -24.24 -10.14 -1.03
CA LEU A 246 -24.39 -8.70 -0.87
C LEU A 246 -25.80 -8.16 -1.18
N PRO A 247 -26.49 -8.55 -2.28
CA PRO A 247 -27.85 -8.07 -2.55
C PRO A 247 -28.82 -8.40 -1.41
N LEU A 248 -28.61 -9.55 -0.77
CA LEU A 248 -29.38 -9.96 0.39
C LEU A 248 -29.10 -9.07 1.61
N VAL A 249 -27.83 -8.70 1.88
CA VAL A 249 -27.48 -7.77 2.98
C VAL A 249 -28.20 -6.44 2.83
N VAL A 250 -28.21 -5.89 1.61
CA VAL A 250 -28.92 -4.63 1.30
C VAL A 250 -30.41 -4.79 1.61
N TRP A 251 -31.03 -5.86 1.12
CA TRP A 251 -32.45 -6.15 1.37
C TRP A 251 -32.77 -6.34 2.87
N ILE A 252 -31.95 -7.10 3.61
CA ILE A 252 -32.07 -7.28 5.07
C ILE A 252 -32.01 -5.92 5.77
N GLY A 253 -31.04 -5.08 5.39
CA GLY A 253 -30.82 -3.76 5.96
C GLY A 253 -32.04 -2.85 5.87
N PHE A 254 -32.75 -2.89 4.74
CA PHE A 254 -33.98 -2.11 4.51
C PHE A 254 -35.22 -2.68 5.20
N LYS A 255 -35.37 -4.01 5.27
CA LYS A 255 -36.59 -4.68 5.76
C LYS A 255 -36.62 -4.90 7.27
N ASN A 256 -35.48 -5.19 7.90
CA ASN A 256 -35.38 -5.38 9.35
C ASN A 256 -35.01 -4.06 10.02
N ARG A 257 -36.01 -3.23 10.31
CA ARG A 257 -35.86 -1.95 11.04
C ARG A 257 -36.13 -2.05 12.55
N HIS A 258 -36.45 -3.23 13.08
CA HIS A 258 -36.92 -3.39 14.46
C HIS A 258 -35.84 -3.97 15.40
N GLN A 259 -35.63 -3.26 16.52
CA GLN A 259 -34.85 -3.60 17.73
C GLN A 259 -33.63 -4.54 17.52
N ASP A 260 -32.66 -4.07 16.73
CA ASP A 260 -31.34 -4.70 16.68
C ASP A 260 -30.67 -4.58 18.06
N GLU A 261 -30.04 -5.65 18.53
CA GLU A 261 -29.11 -5.58 19.66
C GLU A 261 -28.00 -4.56 19.36
N LEU A 262 -27.47 -3.92 20.42
CA LEU A 262 -26.50 -2.83 20.30
C LEU A 262 -25.36 -3.13 19.31
N THR A 263 -24.78 -4.33 19.38
CA THR A 263 -23.68 -4.77 18.51
C THR A 263 -24.07 -4.76 17.03
N LEU A 264 -25.21 -5.36 16.69
CA LEU A 264 -25.69 -5.43 15.30
C LEU A 264 -26.05 -4.05 14.76
N LEU A 265 -26.64 -3.20 15.60
CA LEU A 265 -26.94 -1.82 15.24
C LEU A 265 -25.65 -1.05 14.88
N ILE A 266 -24.60 -1.19 15.69
CA ILE A 266 -23.31 -0.56 15.45
C ILE A 266 -22.69 -1.07 14.14
N LEU A 267 -22.61 -2.39 13.96
CA LEU A 267 -22.04 -2.99 12.75
C LEU A 267 -22.80 -2.57 11.48
N LYS A 268 -24.13 -2.57 11.52
CA LYS A 268 -24.99 -2.13 10.41
C LYS A 268 -24.73 -0.67 10.02
N ARG A 269 -24.62 0.22 11.00
CA ARG A 269 -24.34 1.64 10.78
C ARG A 269 -22.92 1.88 10.27
N ILE A 270 -21.93 1.17 10.81
CA ILE A 270 -20.55 1.28 10.31
C ILE A 270 -20.48 0.87 8.83
N ALA A 271 -21.13 -0.25 8.44
CA ALA A 271 -21.20 -0.66 7.05
C ALA A 271 -21.81 0.41 6.14
N LEU A 272 -22.91 1.03 6.59
CA LEU A 272 -23.56 2.13 5.88
C LEU A 272 -22.62 3.34 5.74
N PHE A 273 -21.93 3.74 6.81
CA PHE A 273 -21.02 4.89 6.78
C PHE A 273 -19.82 4.65 5.87
N PHE A 274 -19.22 3.45 5.91
CA PHE A 274 -18.17 3.07 4.97
C PHE A 274 -18.66 3.12 3.53
N PHE A 275 -19.85 2.56 3.27
CA PHE A 275 -20.41 2.57 1.93
C PHE A 275 -20.63 4.00 1.42
N LEU A 276 -21.26 4.87 2.21
CA LEU A 276 -21.56 6.25 1.83
C LEU A 276 -20.29 7.11 1.68
N PHE A 277 -19.33 6.97 2.60
CA PHE A 277 -18.09 7.74 2.57
C PHE A 277 -17.27 7.44 1.32
N PHE A 278 -17.08 6.16 1.01
CA PHE A 278 -16.31 5.77 -0.18
C PHE A 278 -17.10 5.96 -1.48
N PHE A 279 -18.43 5.83 -1.45
CA PHE A 279 -19.26 6.24 -2.58
C PHE A 279 -19.09 7.73 -2.89
N ALA A 280 -19.11 8.60 -1.87
CA ALA A 280 -18.85 10.04 -2.05
C ALA A 280 -17.40 10.31 -2.51
N SER A 281 -16.43 9.50 -2.07
CA SER A 281 -15.02 9.62 -2.46
C SER A 281 -14.78 9.33 -3.94
N CYS A 282 -15.68 8.60 -4.62
CA CYS A 282 -15.60 8.35 -6.07
C CYS A 282 -15.61 9.63 -6.91
N ILE A 283 -16.10 10.76 -6.35
CA ILE A 283 -16.08 12.07 -7.01
C ILE A 283 -14.65 12.59 -7.15
N ARG A 284 -13.71 12.15 -6.29
CA ARG A 284 -12.33 12.66 -6.21
C ARG A 284 -11.27 11.65 -6.66
N GLY A 285 -11.69 10.48 -7.15
CA GLY A 285 -10.80 9.46 -7.66
C GLY A 285 -11.32 8.04 -7.43
N HIS A 286 -10.54 7.08 -7.93
CA HIS A 286 -10.82 5.66 -7.77
C HIS A 286 -10.72 5.20 -6.30
N VAL A 287 -11.64 4.33 -5.89
CA VAL A 287 -11.69 3.71 -4.56
C VAL A 287 -11.28 2.25 -4.64
N GLN A 288 -10.19 1.91 -3.94
CA GLN A 288 -9.67 0.55 -3.95
C GLN A 288 -10.55 -0.42 -3.13
N PRO A 289 -10.75 -1.67 -3.59
CA PRO A 289 -11.64 -2.64 -2.94
C PRO A 289 -11.33 -2.92 -1.46
N GLN A 290 -10.06 -2.85 -1.08
CA GLN A 290 -9.60 -3.13 0.27
C GLN A 290 -9.91 -2.03 1.28
N TRP A 291 -10.21 -0.80 0.84
CA TRP A 291 -10.44 0.33 1.76
C TRP A 291 -11.66 0.12 2.67
N PHE A 292 -12.60 -0.72 2.27
CA PHE A 292 -13.79 -1.06 3.04
C PHE A 292 -13.78 -2.49 3.58
N ILE A 293 -12.61 -3.16 3.65
CA ILE A 293 -12.47 -4.56 4.12
C ILE A 293 -13.15 -4.84 5.46
N PHE A 294 -13.19 -3.85 6.36
CA PHE A 294 -13.83 -3.98 7.67
C PHE A 294 -15.34 -4.25 7.60
N VAL A 295 -16.02 -3.83 6.52
CA VAL A 295 -17.44 -4.10 6.30
C VAL A 295 -17.74 -5.60 6.25
N THR A 296 -16.72 -6.45 6.04
CA THR A 296 -16.85 -7.92 6.13
C THR A 296 -17.44 -8.36 7.47
N PHE A 297 -17.05 -7.72 8.59
CA PHE A 297 -17.58 -8.06 9.91
C PHE A 297 -19.08 -7.82 9.99
N SER A 298 -19.55 -6.70 9.45
CA SER A 298 -20.97 -6.36 9.38
C SER A 298 -21.74 -7.30 8.47
N VAL A 299 -21.20 -7.64 7.30
CA VAL A 299 -21.82 -8.58 6.36
C VAL A 299 -21.99 -9.95 7.01
N ILE A 300 -20.93 -10.50 7.62
CA ILE A 300 -21.00 -11.79 8.31
C ILE A 300 -22.05 -11.76 9.42
N ALA A 301 -22.03 -10.74 10.28
CA ALA A 301 -22.94 -10.61 11.41
C ALA A 301 -24.42 -10.54 10.98
N LEU A 302 -24.73 -9.71 9.98
CA LEU A 302 -26.10 -9.50 9.50
C LEU A 302 -26.66 -10.75 8.82
N VAL A 303 -25.86 -11.41 7.97
CA VAL A 303 -26.29 -12.62 7.26
C VAL A 303 -26.47 -13.78 8.24
N TRP A 304 -25.54 -13.91 9.19
CA TRP A 304 -25.60 -14.94 10.22
C TRP A 304 -26.86 -14.78 11.08
N GLN A 305 -27.11 -13.59 11.63
CA GLN A 305 -28.31 -13.32 12.43
C GLN A 305 -29.60 -13.62 11.65
N TRP A 306 -29.66 -13.20 10.38
CA TRP A 306 -30.84 -13.36 9.54
C TRP A 306 -31.17 -14.82 9.20
N ALA A 307 -30.14 -15.64 8.96
CA ALA A 307 -30.29 -17.03 8.53
C ALA A 307 -30.44 -18.02 9.69
N ARG A 308 -29.83 -17.72 10.84
CA ARG A 308 -29.74 -18.62 12.01
C ARG A 308 -31.06 -19.26 12.43
N ASN A 309 -32.09 -18.44 12.62
CA ASN A 309 -33.37 -18.87 13.21
C ASN A 309 -34.40 -19.35 12.17
N HIS A 310 -34.02 -19.53 10.90
CA HIS A 310 -34.96 -19.84 9.82
C HIS A 310 -34.40 -20.88 8.83
N GLU A 311 -34.98 -22.07 8.82
CA GLU A 311 -34.46 -23.21 8.06
C GLU A 311 -34.33 -22.98 6.55
N LYS A 312 -35.30 -22.29 5.93
CA LYS A 312 -35.23 -21.94 4.49
C LYS A 312 -34.05 -21.00 4.19
N ARG A 313 -33.82 -20.02 5.07
CA ARG A 313 -32.75 -19.02 4.94
C ARG A 313 -31.38 -19.66 5.15
N TYR A 314 -31.26 -20.50 6.18
CA TYR A 314 -30.07 -21.32 6.44
C TYR A 314 -29.68 -22.16 5.20
N ARG A 315 -30.64 -22.88 4.60
CA ARG A 315 -30.37 -23.69 3.40
C ARG A 315 -29.90 -22.86 2.22
N TYR A 316 -30.55 -21.72 1.96
CA TYR A 316 -30.14 -20.81 0.87
C TYR A 316 -28.71 -20.31 1.06
N ILE A 317 -28.40 -19.74 2.24
CA ILE A 317 -27.06 -19.24 2.56
C ILE A 317 -26.04 -20.35 2.46
N ARG A 318 -26.33 -21.53 3.01
CA ARG A 318 -25.43 -22.67 2.94
C ARG A 318 -25.09 -23.04 1.49
N THR A 319 -26.09 -23.15 0.61
CA THR A 319 -25.86 -23.52 -0.80
C THR A 319 -24.97 -22.49 -1.50
N VAL A 320 -25.34 -21.21 -1.39
CA VAL A 320 -24.59 -20.11 -2.00
C VAL A 320 -23.16 -20.04 -1.46
N SER A 321 -22.99 -20.11 -0.14
CA SER A 321 -21.68 -20.11 0.51
C SER A 321 -20.82 -21.27 0.05
N ILE A 322 -21.36 -22.49 -0.06
CA ILE A 322 -20.61 -23.66 -0.54
C ILE A 322 -20.12 -23.45 -1.98
N ILE A 323 -20.97 -22.92 -2.87
CA ILE A 323 -20.57 -22.61 -4.26
C ILE A 323 -19.40 -21.63 -4.26
N SER A 324 -19.48 -20.55 -3.47
CA SER A 324 -18.41 -19.56 -3.37
C SER A 324 -17.13 -20.14 -2.76
N ILE A 325 -17.24 -20.98 -1.73
CA ILE A 325 -16.08 -21.66 -1.11
C ILE A 325 -15.37 -22.54 -2.14
N VAL A 326 -16.11 -23.31 -2.95
CA VAL A 326 -15.52 -24.16 -4.00
C VAL A 326 -14.75 -23.31 -5.02
N ILE A 327 -15.33 -22.19 -5.47
CA ILE A 327 -14.68 -21.25 -6.39
C ILE A 327 -13.39 -20.67 -5.75
N LEU A 328 -13.47 -20.27 -4.48
CA LEU A 328 -12.33 -19.68 -3.76
C LEU A 328 -11.22 -20.70 -3.49
N ILE A 329 -11.55 -21.95 -3.19
CA ILE A 329 -10.57 -23.04 -3.11
C ILE A 329 -9.91 -23.25 -4.47
N GLY A 330 -10.68 -23.21 -5.56
CA GLY A 330 -10.13 -23.25 -6.92
C GLY A 330 -9.13 -22.12 -7.17
N PHE A 331 -9.48 -20.88 -6.81
CA PHE A 331 -8.57 -19.73 -6.91
C PHE A 331 -7.29 -19.93 -6.08
N ARG A 332 -7.41 -20.46 -4.86
CA ARG A 332 -6.26 -20.76 -3.99
C ARG A 332 -5.31 -21.81 -4.58
N ILE A 333 -5.86 -22.87 -5.19
CA ILE A 333 -5.08 -23.89 -5.89
C ILE A 333 -4.36 -23.27 -7.09
N VAL A 334 -5.05 -22.45 -7.89
CA VAL A 334 -4.45 -21.75 -9.02
C VAL A 334 -3.33 -20.82 -8.57
N ALA A 335 -3.54 -20.04 -7.50
CA ALA A 335 -2.54 -19.17 -6.90
C ALA A 335 -1.34 -19.94 -6.33
N ALA A 336 -1.51 -21.18 -5.89
CA ALA A 336 -0.42 -22.02 -5.36
C ALA A 336 0.36 -22.76 -6.46
N THR A 337 -0.29 -23.16 -7.55
CA THR A 337 0.28 -24.13 -8.51
C THR A 337 0.50 -23.57 -9.91
N ASN A 338 -0.12 -22.43 -10.24
CA ASN A 338 -0.11 -21.82 -11.57
C ASN A 338 -0.34 -22.80 -12.74
N PRO A 339 -1.41 -23.61 -12.72
CA PRO A 339 -1.59 -24.71 -13.68
C PRO A 339 -1.79 -24.22 -15.12
N PHE A 340 -2.15 -22.94 -15.31
CA PHE A 340 -2.39 -22.32 -16.60
C PHE A 340 -1.21 -21.48 -17.11
N GLY A 341 -0.08 -21.45 -16.40
CA GLY A 341 1.08 -20.64 -16.80
C GLY A 341 0.79 -19.15 -16.86
N MET A 342 -0.07 -18.64 -15.97
CA MET A 342 -0.43 -17.23 -15.92
C MET A 342 0.76 -16.38 -15.51
N LYS A 343 0.84 -15.18 -16.09
CA LYS A 343 1.77 -14.13 -15.67
C LYS A 343 1.07 -13.29 -14.60
N ALA A 344 1.48 -13.48 -13.35
CA ALA A 344 1.02 -12.69 -12.22
C ALA A 344 2.19 -12.40 -11.28
N GLU A 345 2.02 -11.41 -10.41
CA GLU A 345 3.09 -10.95 -9.51
C GLU A 345 3.58 -11.99 -8.50
N VAL A 346 2.82 -13.06 -8.28
CA VAL A 346 3.14 -14.13 -7.30
C VAL A 346 3.73 -15.38 -7.97
N PHE A 347 4.13 -15.30 -9.24
CA PHE A 347 4.67 -16.45 -9.97
C PHE A 347 6.07 -16.19 -10.52
N ASN A 348 6.90 -17.24 -10.53
CA ASN A 348 8.23 -17.30 -11.13
C ASN A 348 9.20 -16.18 -10.73
N ASN A 349 8.96 -15.49 -9.62
CA ASN A 349 9.83 -14.45 -9.09
C ASN A 349 11.19 -15.07 -8.74
N LYS A 350 11.24 -16.17 -7.98
CA LYS A 350 12.52 -16.78 -7.59
C LYS A 350 13.34 -17.12 -8.83
N THR A 351 12.74 -17.84 -9.76
CA THR A 351 13.38 -18.20 -11.04
C THR A 351 13.85 -16.97 -11.83
N SER A 352 12.98 -15.96 -11.99
CA SER A 352 13.29 -14.77 -12.80
C SER A 352 14.38 -13.92 -12.18
N TYR A 353 14.35 -13.68 -10.87
CA TYR A 353 15.36 -12.86 -10.20
C TYR A 353 16.70 -13.58 -10.05
N THR A 354 16.72 -14.91 -9.90
CA THR A 354 17.96 -15.70 -10.00
C THR A 354 18.53 -15.66 -11.42
N GLN A 355 17.70 -15.72 -12.47
CA GLN A 355 18.16 -15.54 -13.86
C GLN A 355 18.78 -14.16 -14.07
N ILE A 356 18.16 -13.10 -13.51
CA ILE A 356 18.72 -11.74 -13.55
C ILE A 356 20.06 -11.70 -12.82
N ALA A 357 20.15 -12.20 -11.58
CA ALA A 357 21.39 -12.22 -10.81
C ALA A 357 22.52 -12.95 -11.55
N ASN A 358 22.24 -14.12 -12.13
CA ASN A 358 23.25 -14.86 -12.91
C ASN A 358 23.71 -14.08 -14.13
N ALA A 359 22.78 -13.46 -14.87
CA ALA A 359 23.10 -12.68 -16.07
C ALA A 359 23.89 -11.40 -15.76
N THR A 360 23.64 -10.78 -14.60
CA THR A 360 24.39 -9.60 -14.15
C THR A 360 25.70 -9.96 -13.45
N GLY A 361 26.06 -11.25 -13.33
CA GLY A 361 27.27 -11.66 -12.60
C GLY A 361 27.18 -11.42 -11.09
N ASN A 362 25.98 -11.49 -10.51
CA ASN A 362 25.65 -11.19 -9.12
C ASN A 362 25.96 -9.74 -8.69
N LEU A 363 26.02 -8.81 -9.65
CA LEU A 363 26.16 -7.40 -9.35
C LEU A 363 24.92 -6.85 -8.62
N PRO A 364 25.07 -5.81 -7.79
CA PRO A 364 23.96 -5.00 -7.35
C PRO A 364 23.17 -4.44 -8.54
N VAL A 365 21.84 -4.38 -8.42
CA VAL A 365 20.98 -3.93 -9.53
C VAL A 365 20.24 -2.63 -9.17
N ILE A 366 20.35 -1.65 -10.06
CA ILE A 366 19.62 -0.38 -9.98
C ILE A 366 18.39 -0.45 -10.88
N PHE A 367 17.22 -0.33 -10.28
CA PHE A 367 15.93 -0.31 -10.96
C PHE A 367 15.41 1.13 -11.10
N MET A 368 15.24 1.61 -12.33
CA MET A 368 14.74 2.96 -12.60
C MET A 368 13.25 3.08 -12.22
N GLY A 369 12.94 3.69 -11.08
CA GLY A 369 11.58 3.92 -10.56
C GLY A 369 10.78 2.68 -10.12
N LYS A 370 11.24 1.46 -10.47
CA LYS A 370 10.55 0.19 -10.20
C LYS A 370 10.90 -0.39 -8.82
N TYR A 371 10.42 0.26 -7.76
CA TYR A 371 10.73 -0.09 -6.37
C TYR A 371 10.33 -1.51 -5.94
N THR A 372 9.25 -2.05 -6.48
CA THR A 372 8.79 -3.41 -6.20
C THR A 372 9.73 -4.46 -6.81
N MET A 373 10.31 -4.18 -7.99
CA MET A 373 11.30 -5.07 -8.60
C MET A 373 12.61 -5.06 -7.81
N ALA A 374 13.07 -3.89 -7.36
CA ALA A 374 14.25 -3.79 -6.48
C ALA A 374 14.06 -4.60 -5.19
N ALA A 375 12.88 -4.44 -4.56
CA ALA A 375 12.54 -5.17 -3.35
C ALA A 375 12.52 -6.69 -3.56
N LYS A 376 11.90 -7.17 -4.65
CA LYS A 376 11.87 -8.59 -4.98
C LYS A 376 13.25 -9.14 -5.34
N TYR A 377 14.04 -8.41 -6.12
CA TYR A 377 15.42 -8.82 -6.43
C TYR A 377 16.21 -9.03 -5.15
N SER A 378 16.20 -8.05 -4.24
CA SER A 378 16.91 -8.15 -2.95
C SER A 378 16.39 -9.32 -2.10
N TYR A 379 15.08 -9.56 -2.10
CA TYR A 379 14.49 -10.66 -1.34
C TYR A 379 14.91 -12.05 -1.87
N TYR A 380 14.75 -12.29 -3.18
CA TYR A 380 14.96 -13.63 -3.75
C TYR A 380 16.42 -13.99 -4.00
N THR A 381 17.29 -12.98 -4.16
CA THR A 381 18.72 -13.20 -4.45
C THR A 381 19.60 -12.98 -3.24
N GLY A 382 19.13 -12.21 -2.25
CA GLY A 382 19.96 -11.74 -1.13
C GLY A 382 20.97 -10.64 -1.53
N LEU A 383 21.01 -10.24 -2.81
CA LEU A 383 21.91 -9.22 -3.32
C LEU A 383 21.35 -7.81 -3.11
N ASP A 384 22.24 -6.82 -3.20
CA ASP A 384 21.86 -5.42 -3.09
C ASP A 384 21.05 -4.96 -4.31
N ALA A 385 20.00 -4.19 -4.05
CA ALA A 385 19.26 -3.49 -5.09
C ALA A 385 18.78 -2.14 -4.61
N HIS A 386 18.73 -1.20 -5.55
CA HIS A 386 18.24 0.15 -5.30
C HIS A 386 17.19 0.52 -6.35
N ALA A 387 16.15 1.22 -5.92
CA ALA A 387 15.18 1.82 -6.84
C ALA A 387 15.50 3.29 -7.02
N SER A 388 16.20 3.63 -8.10
CA SER A 388 16.55 5.03 -8.37
C SER A 388 15.27 5.82 -8.56
N PRO A 389 15.13 6.99 -7.88
CA PRO A 389 14.09 7.94 -8.23
C PRO A 389 14.12 8.23 -9.74
N ASN A 390 12.95 8.37 -10.33
CA ASN A 390 12.82 8.63 -11.76
C ASN A 390 11.57 9.47 -12.00
N ILE A 391 11.69 10.52 -12.81
CA ILE A 391 10.62 11.50 -13.02
C ILE A 391 9.34 10.93 -13.63
N HIS A 392 9.44 9.76 -14.28
CA HIS A 392 8.32 9.06 -14.92
C HIS A 392 7.60 8.10 -13.94
N PHE A 393 8.16 7.86 -12.77
CA PHE A 393 7.59 6.96 -11.76
C PHE A 393 7.21 7.73 -10.50
N ARG A 394 6.28 7.15 -9.74
CA ARG A 394 5.90 7.71 -8.44
C ARG A 394 7.07 7.65 -7.45
N THR A 395 7.06 8.55 -6.47
CA THR A 395 7.94 8.47 -5.31
C THR A 395 7.72 7.18 -4.50
N SER A 396 8.79 6.70 -3.90
CA SER A 396 8.80 5.54 -2.98
C SER A 396 9.76 5.80 -1.82
N GLN A 397 9.77 4.90 -0.84
CA GLN A 397 10.63 4.95 0.34
C GLN A 397 12.13 4.97 -0.03
N TYR A 398 12.52 4.37 -1.16
CA TYR A 398 13.90 4.40 -1.64
C TYR A 398 14.42 5.82 -1.92
N GLN A 399 13.53 6.82 -2.09
CA GLN A 399 13.94 8.21 -2.24
C GLN A 399 14.33 8.86 -0.90
N LEU A 400 13.68 8.42 0.20
CA LEU A 400 13.99 8.88 1.56
C LEU A 400 15.26 8.22 2.10
N TRP A 401 15.54 7.00 1.68
CA TRP A 401 16.75 6.29 2.04
C TRP A 401 17.92 6.58 1.10
N ASP A 402 19.11 6.36 1.62
CA ASP A 402 20.38 6.66 0.95
C ASP A 402 21.15 5.39 0.60
N PHE A 403 20.46 4.40 0.03
CA PHE A 403 21.08 3.11 -0.29
C PHE A 403 22.03 3.19 -1.48
N ASP A 404 21.82 4.14 -2.40
CA ASP A 404 22.69 4.35 -3.56
C ASP A 404 24.10 4.78 -3.16
N SER A 405 24.28 5.48 -2.04
CA SER A 405 25.59 5.84 -1.52
C SER A 405 26.44 4.62 -1.11
N ASN A 406 25.82 3.50 -0.74
CA ASN A 406 26.55 2.25 -0.45
C ASN A 406 27.09 1.55 -1.71
N LEU A 407 26.63 1.98 -2.88
CA LEU A 407 27.04 1.45 -4.19
C LEU A 407 28.12 2.32 -4.85
N LEU A 408 28.57 3.40 -4.19
CA LEU A 408 29.58 4.30 -4.70
C LEU A 408 30.85 3.54 -5.13
N GLU A 409 31.36 3.87 -6.33
CA GLU A 409 32.55 3.29 -6.96
C GLU A 409 32.48 1.78 -7.23
N LYS A 410 31.34 1.13 -7.01
CA LYS A 410 31.14 -0.29 -7.29
C LYS A 410 30.59 -0.49 -8.69
N PRO A 411 30.89 -1.64 -9.33
CA PRO A 411 30.20 -2.06 -10.53
C PRO A 411 28.74 -2.39 -10.20
N VAL A 412 27.82 -1.93 -11.05
CA VAL A 412 26.38 -2.17 -10.91
C VAL A 412 25.75 -2.52 -12.25
N ALA A 413 24.68 -3.31 -12.22
CA ALA A 413 23.81 -3.49 -13.37
C ALA A 413 22.62 -2.53 -13.29
N ILE A 414 22.31 -1.85 -14.38
CA ILE A 414 21.22 -0.87 -14.45
C ILE A 414 20.12 -1.43 -15.32
N HIS A 415 18.93 -1.57 -14.77
CA HIS A 415 17.75 -1.95 -15.54
C HIS A 415 17.32 -0.79 -16.46
N VAL A 416 17.21 -1.08 -17.76
CA VAL A 416 16.86 -0.13 -18.82
C VAL A 416 15.68 -0.63 -19.66
N GLY A 417 15.12 0.26 -20.49
CA GLY A 417 14.10 -0.11 -21.47
C GLY A 417 14.64 -1.08 -22.53
N GLY A 418 13.74 -1.82 -23.19
CA GLY A 418 14.11 -2.78 -24.23
C GLY A 418 14.82 -2.17 -25.44
N ASP A 419 14.55 -0.90 -25.74
CA ASP A 419 15.13 -0.20 -26.89
C ASP A 419 16.41 0.58 -26.55
N TYR A 420 16.94 0.43 -25.33
CA TYR A 420 18.12 1.17 -24.89
C TYR A 420 19.38 0.69 -25.64
N PRO A 421 20.17 1.59 -26.26
CA PRO A 421 21.37 1.19 -27.01
C PRO A 421 22.36 0.39 -26.16
N ASN A 422 22.95 -0.65 -26.76
CA ASN A 422 23.95 -1.52 -26.12
C ASN A 422 23.44 -2.27 -24.86
N ALA A 423 22.14 -2.33 -24.63
CA ALA A 423 21.58 -3.13 -23.55
C ALA A 423 21.79 -4.63 -23.79
N THR A 424 22.15 -5.35 -22.74
CA THR A 424 22.08 -6.81 -22.72
C THR A 424 20.65 -7.22 -22.42
N HIS A 425 20.09 -8.08 -23.27
CA HIS A 425 18.73 -8.59 -23.12
C HIS A 425 18.74 -10.05 -22.67
N ILE A 426 17.93 -10.35 -21.67
CA ILE A 426 17.67 -11.73 -21.23
C ILE A 426 16.17 -11.98 -21.20
N GLN A 427 15.79 -13.22 -21.55
CA GLN A 427 14.42 -13.68 -21.39
C GLN A 427 14.29 -14.39 -20.04
N THR A 428 13.53 -13.81 -19.12
CA THR A 428 13.18 -14.45 -17.84
C THR A 428 11.82 -15.13 -17.91
N ALA A 429 11.50 -15.95 -16.91
CA ALA A 429 10.17 -16.55 -16.79
C ALA A 429 9.04 -15.50 -16.69
N ASN A 430 9.33 -14.32 -16.12
CA ASN A 430 8.39 -13.21 -16.00
C ASN A 430 8.43 -12.21 -17.16
N GLY A 431 9.28 -12.42 -18.16
CA GLY A 431 9.39 -11.58 -19.35
C GLY A 431 10.82 -11.13 -19.63
N GLN A 432 10.97 -10.28 -20.66
CA GLN A 432 12.27 -9.75 -21.03
C GLN A 432 12.78 -8.77 -19.96
N PHE A 433 14.06 -8.89 -19.62
CA PHE A 433 14.78 -7.96 -18.77
C PHE A 433 15.98 -7.43 -19.54
N SER A 434 16.20 -6.12 -19.50
CA SER A 434 17.27 -5.46 -20.23
C SER A 434 18.11 -4.64 -19.27
N PHE A 435 19.44 -4.75 -19.38
CA PHE A 435 20.34 -4.03 -18.50
C PHE A 435 21.64 -3.62 -19.20
N VAL A 436 22.31 -2.62 -18.62
CA VAL A 436 23.70 -2.24 -18.96
C VAL A 436 24.55 -2.28 -17.70
N ILE A 437 25.87 -2.43 -17.84
CA ILE A 437 26.80 -2.45 -16.71
C ILE A 437 27.47 -1.08 -16.62
N ASP A 438 27.36 -0.42 -15.46
CA ASP A 438 28.23 0.71 -15.09
C ASP A 438 29.34 0.15 -14.21
N SER A 439 30.58 0.22 -14.69
CA SER A 439 31.75 -0.32 -13.98
C SER A 439 32.11 0.48 -12.74
N CYS A 440 31.67 1.73 -12.63
CA CYS A 440 31.99 2.62 -11.51
C CYS A 440 30.81 3.55 -11.23
N TYR A 441 29.90 3.09 -10.37
CA TYR A 441 28.69 3.83 -10.07
C TYR A 441 28.99 5.09 -9.25
N MET A 442 28.56 6.23 -9.80
CA MET A 442 28.70 7.56 -9.19
C MET A 442 27.31 8.22 -9.17
N PRO A 443 26.58 8.19 -8.03
CA PRO A 443 25.26 8.78 -7.94
C PRO A 443 25.33 10.32 -8.03
N ILE A 444 24.30 10.94 -8.59
CA ILE A 444 24.17 12.41 -8.68
C ILE A 444 22.83 12.92 -8.13
N ARG A 445 22.06 12.00 -7.53
CA ARG A 445 20.70 12.23 -7.07
C ARG A 445 20.59 13.32 -6.01
N LYS A 446 21.58 13.41 -5.11
CA LYS A 446 21.56 14.37 -4.00
C LYS A 446 22.01 15.76 -4.39
N VAL A 447 22.53 15.97 -5.61
CA VAL A 447 22.88 17.33 -6.07
C VAL A 447 21.64 18.21 -5.96
N GLN A 448 21.78 19.35 -5.29
CA GLN A 448 20.67 20.28 -5.07
C GLN A 448 20.82 21.45 -6.03
N ILE A 449 19.78 21.75 -6.79
CA ILE A 449 19.72 22.87 -7.72
C ILE A 449 18.66 23.83 -7.22
N GLN A 450 19.07 25.02 -6.83
CA GLN A 450 18.18 26.11 -6.49
C GLN A 450 18.09 27.10 -7.65
N TRP A 451 16.88 27.33 -8.13
CA TRP A 451 16.60 28.39 -9.08
C TRP A 451 16.44 29.73 -8.35
N LEU A 452 17.42 30.63 -8.50
CA LEU A 452 17.47 31.89 -7.75
C LEU A 452 16.51 32.95 -8.28
N ASN A 453 16.12 32.86 -9.56
CA ASN A 453 15.22 33.79 -10.23
C ASN A 453 14.08 33.07 -10.99
N PRO A 454 13.17 32.36 -10.27
CA PRO A 454 12.11 31.59 -10.91
C PRO A 454 11.17 32.45 -11.74
N TYR A 455 10.87 31.98 -12.95
CA TYR A 455 9.83 32.53 -13.82
C TYR A 455 8.51 31.80 -13.60
N ASN A 456 7.42 32.55 -13.57
CA ASN A 456 6.07 31.99 -13.45
C ASN A 456 5.39 31.81 -14.83
N THR A 457 6.00 32.35 -15.89
CA THR A 457 5.45 32.35 -17.25
C THR A 457 6.51 32.06 -18.31
N ILE A 458 6.11 31.28 -19.31
CA ILE A 458 6.87 31.02 -20.55
C ILE A 458 5.95 31.22 -21.76
N ALA A 459 6.46 31.80 -22.83
CA ALA A 459 5.71 31.98 -24.07
C ALA A 459 5.46 30.62 -24.78
N SER A 460 4.37 30.55 -25.54
CA SER A 460 3.99 29.34 -26.30
C SER A 460 4.92 29.07 -27.50
N LYS A 461 5.67 30.09 -27.90
CA LYS A 461 6.71 30.03 -28.94
C LYS A 461 8.09 30.05 -28.29
N ARG A 462 9.11 29.77 -29.10
CA ARG A 462 10.52 29.84 -28.69
C ARG A 462 10.81 31.11 -27.88
N GLU A 463 11.17 30.92 -26.62
CA GLU A 463 11.57 31.98 -25.70
C GLU A 463 12.94 31.67 -25.12
N GLU A 464 13.79 32.68 -25.01
CA GLU A 464 15.07 32.56 -24.31
C GLU A 464 14.96 33.17 -22.91
N LYS A 465 15.28 32.38 -21.90
CA LYS A 465 15.24 32.79 -20.49
C LYS A 465 16.66 32.76 -19.89
N ASN A 466 17.02 33.81 -19.17
CA ASN A 466 18.27 33.86 -18.40
C ASN A 466 18.01 33.31 -17.00
N MET A 467 18.52 32.13 -16.68
CA MET A 467 18.31 31.48 -15.40
C MET A 467 19.60 31.49 -14.59
N THR A 468 19.49 31.89 -13.33
CA THR A 468 20.57 31.86 -12.35
C THR A 468 20.34 30.69 -11.41
N LEU A 469 21.28 29.76 -11.40
CA LEU A 469 21.21 28.52 -10.64
C LEU A 469 22.32 28.48 -9.59
N SER A 470 21.97 28.05 -8.39
CA SER A 470 22.91 27.65 -7.35
C SER A 470 22.89 26.13 -7.26
N ILE A 471 24.03 25.49 -7.55
CA ILE A 471 24.16 24.04 -7.61
C ILE A 471 25.09 23.59 -6.49
N HIS A 472 24.53 22.88 -5.50
CA HIS A 472 25.30 22.31 -4.40
C HIS A 472 25.61 20.83 -4.66
N ASN A 473 26.90 20.48 -4.71
CA ASN A 473 27.37 19.11 -4.77
C ASN A 473 27.65 18.61 -3.34
N PRO A 474 26.82 17.71 -2.77
CA PRO A 474 27.03 17.18 -1.43
C PRO A 474 27.96 15.95 -1.39
N TYR A 475 28.52 15.54 -2.54
CA TYR A 475 29.34 14.33 -2.64
C TYR A 475 30.84 14.63 -2.41
N PRO A 476 31.63 13.63 -1.99
CA PRO A 476 33.08 13.77 -1.77
C PRO A 476 33.92 13.74 -3.06
N TYR A 477 33.30 13.81 -4.23
CA TYR A 477 33.96 13.79 -5.53
C TYR A 477 33.42 14.89 -6.43
N ASP A 478 34.26 15.31 -7.38
CA ASP A 478 33.88 16.30 -8.37
C ASP A 478 32.90 15.70 -9.38
N ILE A 479 31.86 16.48 -9.72
CA ILE A 479 30.90 16.11 -10.76
C ILE A 479 31.15 17.01 -11.96
N VAL A 480 31.55 16.40 -13.07
CA VAL A 480 31.77 17.11 -14.34
C VAL A 480 30.47 17.08 -15.13
N ILE A 481 29.86 18.24 -15.30
CA ILE A 481 28.69 18.40 -16.19
C ILE A 481 29.24 18.73 -17.58
N ASP A 482 28.96 17.84 -18.52
CA ASP A 482 29.33 17.94 -19.92
C ASP A 482 28.22 17.38 -20.81
N ASN A 483 28.25 17.71 -22.09
CA ASN A 483 27.22 17.28 -23.03
C ASN A 483 27.30 15.77 -23.38
N GLU A 484 28.23 15.00 -22.80
CA GLU A 484 28.45 13.58 -23.15
C GLU A 484 28.07 12.59 -22.05
N LYS A 485 28.38 12.89 -20.79
CA LYS A 485 28.24 11.99 -19.63
C LYS A 485 27.15 12.45 -18.68
N ILE A 486 27.22 13.69 -18.20
CA ILE A 486 26.28 14.23 -17.21
C ILE A 486 25.75 15.56 -17.72
N GLN A 487 24.49 15.57 -18.13
CA GLN A 487 23.84 16.74 -18.71
C GLN A 487 22.90 17.40 -17.70
N LEU A 488 22.88 18.73 -17.69
CA LEU A 488 21.89 19.51 -16.96
C LEU A 488 20.70 19.79 -17.87
N HIS A 489 19.49 19.48 -17.39
CA HIS A 489 18.25 19.72 -18.12
C HIS A 489 17.32 20.61 -17.32
N TYR A 490 16.72 21.56 -18.01
CA TYR A 490 15.46 22.17 -17.61
C TYR A 490 14.31 21.30 -18.13
N ILE A 491 13.29 21.06 -17.33
CA ILE A 491 12.15 20.22 -17.74
C ILE A 491 10.83 20.94 -17.58
N ILE A 492 9.91 20.66 -18.51
CA ILE A 492 8.49 20.97 -18.40
C ILE A 492 7.73 19.66 -18.43
N ARG A 493 6.77 19.48 -17.51
CA ARG A 493 5.94 18.28 -17.49
C ARG A 493 4.49 18.56 -17.19
N LYS A 494 3.65 17.67 -17.71
CA LYS A 494 2.29 17.44 -17.23
C LYS A 494 2.29 16.14 -16.43
N PRO A 495 2.02 16.16 -15.10
CA PRO A 495 2.06 14.97 -14.27
C PRO A 495 1.29 13.80 -14.88
N TRP A 496 1.89 12.61 -14.84
CA TRP A 496 1.32 11.36 -15.37
C TRP A 496 1.03 11.33 -16.88
N SER A 497 1.41 12.36 -17.62
CA SER A 497 1.12 12.46 -19.06
C SER A 497 2.40 12.50 -19.89
N TRP A 498 3.24 13.52 -19.73
CA TRP A 498 4.45 13.67 -20.52
C TRP A 498 5.49 14.56 -19.82
N VAL A 499 6.74 14.42 -20.23
CA VAL A 499 7.86 15.31 -19.86
C VAL A 499 8.59 15.71 -21.14
N GLU A 500 9.01 16.97 -21.21
CA GLU A 500 9.93 17.50 -22.21
C GLU A 500 11.22 17.97 -21.52
N TYR A 501 12.34 17.71 -22.17
CA TYR A 501 13.67 18.01 -21.68
C TYR A 501 14.30 19.08 -22.55
N PHE A 502 14.80 20.13 -21.93
CA PHE A 502 15.51 21.23 -22.56
C PHE A 502 16.95 21.22 -22.04
N PRO A 503 17.94 20.84 -22.87
CA PRO A 503 19.32 20.81 -22.44
C PRO A 503 19.78 22.23 -22.06
N VAL A 504 20.52 22.32 -20.96
CA VAL A 504 21.16 23.56 -20.52
C VAL A 504 22.60 23.49 -20.96
N ASP A 505 22.94 24.23 -22.01
CA ASP A 505 24.32 24.37 -22.45
C ASP A 505 25.13 25.04 -21.35
N VAL A 506 26.02 24.28 -20.72
CA VAL A 506 26.98 24.80 -19.75
C VAL A 506 28.30 25.10 -20.46
N GLU A 507 28.97 26.20 -20.08
CA GLU A 507 30.30 26.51 -20.61
C GLU A 507 31.30 25.40 -20.21
N ASN A 508 32.05 24.89 -21.19
CA ASN A 508 32.86 23.66 -21.14
C ASN A 508 33.98 23.64 -20.07
N PRO A 509 34.15 22.49 -19.37
CA PRO A 509 33.13 21.76 -18.64
C PRO A 509 32.83 22.43 -17.29
N LEU A 510 31.58 22.36 -16.85
CA LEU A 510 31.21 22.84 -15.52
C LEU A 510 31.60 21.78 -14.48
N ILE A 511 32.61 22.09 -13.67
CA ILE A 511 33.05 21.23 -12.58
C ILE A 511 32.34 21.66 -11.29
N LEU A 512 31.52 20.77 -10.74
CA LEU A 512 30.96 20.92 -9.41
C LEU A 512 31.92 20.29 -8.40
N THR A 513 32.76 21.11 -7.78
CA THR A 513 33.76 20.64 -6.81
C THR A 513 33.08 19.93 -5.63
N ALA A 514 33.70 18.88 -5.12
CA ALA A 514 33.24 18.14 -3.94
C ALA A 514 32.85 19.07 -2.77
N PHE A 515 31.72 18.79 -2.13
CA PHE A 515 31.16 19.56 -1.00
C PHE A 515 31.00 21.07 -1.21
N SER A 516 30.93 21.54 -2.45
CA SER A 516 30.88 22.96 -2.77
C SER A 516 29.56 23.37 -3.42
N THR A 517 29.36 24.67 -3.50
CA THR A 517 28.24 25.28 -4.21
C THR A 517 28.78 26.13 -5.35
N THR A 518 28.29 25.87 -6.56
CA THR A 518 28.66 26.61 -7.77
C THR A 518 27.46 27.38 -8.28
N ASN A 519 27.63 28.68 -8.49
CA ASN A 519 26.61 29.53 -9.09
C ASN A 519 26.88 29.68 -10.58
N ILE A 520 25.86 29.46 -11.40
CA ILE A 520 25.94 29.65 -12.85
C ILE A 520 24.78 30.53 -13.32
N GLN A 521 25.03 31.26 -14.41
CA GLN A 521 23.99 31.97 -15.14
C GLN A 521 24.00 31.43 -16.56
N GLN A 522 22.87 30.84 -16.97
CA GLN A 522 22.75 30.22 -18.28
C GLN A 522 21.51 30.70 -19.01
N LYS A 523 21.64 30.83 -20.33
CA LYS A 523 20.53 31.17 -21.23
C LYS A 523 19.96 29.87 -21.78
N ILE A 524 18.67 29.64 -21.55
CA ILE A 524 17.99 28.42 -22.00
C ILE A 524 16.96 28.83 -23.05
N SER A 525 17.03 28.19 -24.21
CA SER A 525 16.03 28.31 -25.27
C SER A 525 14.93 27.28 -25.05
N ILE A 526 13.70 27.73 -24.83
CA ILE A 526 12.56 26.88 -24.50
C ILE A 526 11.54 27.00 -25.62
N GLU A 527 11.25 25.88 -26.27
CA GLU A 527 10.21 25.75 -27.29
C GLU A 527 9.51 24.41 -27.05
N SER A 528 8.40 24.45 -26.30
CA SER A 528 7.65 23.24 -25.97
C SER A 528 6.73 22.85 -27.12
N GLU A 529 6.81 21.59 -27.56
CA GLU A 529 5.92 21.06 -28.60
C GLU A 529 4.59 20.56 -28.03
N LYS A 530 4.54 20.29 -26.72
CA LYS A 530 3.39 19.66 -26.04
C LYS A 530 2.59 20.60 -25.16
N ALA A 531 3.19 21.67 -24.65
CA ALA A 531 2.52 22.59 -23.75
C ALA A 531 1.56 23.51 -24.50
N LYS A 532 0.35 23.69 -23.94
CA LYS A 532 -0.71 24.49 -24.54
C LYS A 532 -0.80 25.86 -23.87
N PRO A 533 -1.12 26.92 -24.61
CA PRO A 533 -1.38 28.23 -24.03
C PRO A 533 -2.49 28.18 -22.98
N ASN A 534 -2.35 28.99 -21.93
CA ASN A 534 -3.25 29.13 -20.80
C ASN A 534 -3.41 27.88 -19.91
N GLU A 535 -2.51 26.90 -20.02
CA GLU A 535 -2.39 25.80 -19.06
C GLU A 535 -1.20 26.01 -18.11
N THR A 536 -1.28 25.42 -16.92
CA THR A 536 -0.21 25.38 -15.93
C THR A 536 0.48 24.02 -15.96
N TYR A 537 1.81 24.03 -15.90
CA TYR A 537 2.68 22.85 -15.91
C TYR A 537 3.65 22.89 -14.74
N GLU A 538 4.25 21.73 -14.44
CA GLU A 538 5.33 21.63 -13.47
C GLU A 538 6.68 21.76 -14.17
N THR A 539 7.61 22.45 -13.54
CA THR A 539 8.95 22.67 -14.07
C THR A 539 10.03 22.57 -13.00
N GLY A 540 11.25 22.30 -13.43
CA GLY A 540 12.44 22.34 -12.60
C GLY A 540 13.67 21.86 -13.35
N PHE A 541 14.71 21.53 -12.60
CA PHE A 541 15.99 21.09 -13.13
C PHE A 541 16.32 19.68 -12.65
N LEU A 542 17.00 18.94 -13.52
CA LEU A 542 17.56 17.65 -13.19
C LEU A 542 18.90 17.46 -13.89
N LEU A 543 19.74 16.63 -13.29
CA LEU A 543 20.92 16.10 -13.95
C LEU A 543 20.57 14.74 -14.55
N THR A 544 21.04 14.44 -15.75
CA THR A 544 20.95 13.09 -16.33
C THR A 544 22.33 12.54 -16.55
N LYS A 545 22.56 11.29 -16.13
CA LYS A 545 23.73 10.51 -16.52
C LYS A 545 23.21 9.28 -17.27
N PRO A 546 23.01 9.29 -18.60
CA PRO A 546 22.45 8.14 -19.29
C PRO A 546 23.15 6.83 -18.91
N PRO A 547 22.41 5.75 -18.58
CA PRO A 547 20.95 5.59 -18.64
C PRO A 547 20.16 6.14 -17.42
N TYR A 548 20.82 6.66 -16.40
CA TYR A 548 20.18 7.21 -15.20
C TYR A 548 19.49 8.55 -15.48
N ILE A 549 18.16 8.52 -15.47
CA ILE A 549 17.34 9.70 -15.24
C ILE A 549 16.99 9.72 -13.76
N VAL A 550 17.66 10.59 -12.99
CA VAL A 550 17.30 10.84 -11.60
C VAL A 550 16.02 11.68 -11.53
N TRP A 551 15.41 11.73 -10.36
CA TRP A 551 14.32 12.65 -10.07
C TRP A 551 14.80 14.11 -10.15
N TYR A 552 13.90 15.08 -9.89
CA TYR A 552 14.27 16.48 -9.77
C TYR A 552 15.43 16.67 -8.78
N ASN A 553 16.47 17.38 -9.25
CA ASN A 553 17.52 17.93 -8.41
C ASN A 553 17.13 19.31 -7.84
N SER A 554 16.05 19.91 -8.36
CA SER A 554 15.46 21.16 -7.84
C SER A 554 14.11 20.93 -7.14
N PRO A 555 13.60 21.92 -6.40
CA PRO A 555 12.17 22.00 -6.10
C PRO A 555 11.32 21.97 -7.38
N ILE A 556 10.05 21.58 -7.23
CA ILE A 556 9.06 21.69 -8.31
C ILE A 556 8.50 23.10 -8.30
N TYR A 557 8.51 23.74 -9.47
CA TYR A 557 7.91 25.05 -9.71
C TYR A 557 6.69 24.90 -10.61
N ASN A 558 5.73 25.81 -10.50
CA ASN A 558 4.60 25.88 -11.41
C ASN A 558 4.83 26.98 -12.45
N ILE A 559 4.53 26.69 -13.71
CA ILE A 559 4.68 27.64 -14.80
C ILE A 559 3.44 27.68 -15.67
N GLN A 560 3.05 28.88 -16.09
CA GLN A 560 1.93 29.08 -17.01
C GLN A 560 2.46 29.36 -18.41
N ILE A 561 1.92 28.66 -19.40
CA ILE A 561 2.23 28.97 -20.81
C ILE A 561 1.33 30.11 -21.27
N VAL A 562 1.93 31.19 -21.75
CA VAL A 562 1.23 32.36 -22.30
C VAL A 562 1.33 32.37 -23.82
N PRO A 563 0.33 32.90 -24.55
CA PRO A 563 0.31 32.93 -26.01
C PRO A 563 1.56 33.53 -26.65
#